data_AF-A0A952RT98-F1
#
_entry.id   AF-A0A952RT98-F1
#
_cell.length_a   1.000
_cell.length_b   1.000
_cell.length_c   1.000
_cell.angle_alpha   90.00
_cell.angle_beta   90.00
_cell.angle_gamma   90.00
#
_symmetry.space_group_name_H-M   'P 1'
#
loop_
_entity.id
_entity.type
_entity.pdbx_description
1 polymer ?
#
loop_
_entity_poly.entity_id
_entity_poly.type
_entity_poly.pdbx_seq_one_letter_code
_entity_poly.pdbx_strand_id
1 'polypeptide(L)'
;MRRPFVLLVTFVIGTGLYYVFTTPLSIVGTEVPEIAVLGEPRNASKGIEDETPALVDGDLSRDRPSSMWLIPDEFKGMPEVWTVSVSGHEHEGKVQWKAVVLTSHPNGEANETDDFSAESTSSNDDRLSFTTKTQRRIRYQLDGQFQPGSQFSDGEKVFKGTMKKFVNGKLKSQFTDYFRYKEEHCWH
;
A
#
# COMPACT_ATOMS: atom_id res chain seq x y z
N MET A 1 -5.16 64.10 0.35
CA MET A 1 -5.67 62.79 -0.12
C MET A 1 -4.68 61.69 0.26
N ARG A 2 -4.87 61.00 1.39
CA ARG A 2 -3.98 59.93 1.90
C ARG A 2 -4.75 58.87 2.72
N ARG A 3 -5.98 58.54 2.32
CA ARG A 3 -6.85 57.60 3.06
C ARG A 3 -7.14 56.23 2.41
N PRO A 4 -6.91 55.97 1.11
CA PRO A 4 -7.15 54.62 0.58
C PRO A 4 -5.99 53.64 0.81
N PHE A 5 -4.78 54.12 1.11
CA PHE A 5 -3.60 53.24 1.21
C PHE A 5 -3.48 52.51 2.55
N VAL A 6 -3.99 53.09 3.64
CA VAL A 6 -3.86 52.51 5.00
C VAL A 6 -4.78 51.29 5.19
N LEU A 7 -5.93 51.25 4.51
CA LEU A 7 -6.87 50.13 4.60
C LEU A 7 -6.43 48.90 3.80
N LEU A 8 -5.62 49.07 2.75
CA LEU A 8 -5.14 47.95 1.95
C LEU A 8 -3.98 47.21 2.64
N VAL A 9 -3.13 47.92 3.39
CA VAL A 9 -1.99 47.33 4.09
C VAL A 9 -2.42 46.51 5.31
N THR A 10 -3.45 46.92 6.04
CA THR A 10 -3.98 46.14 7.18
C THR A 10 -4.68 44.85 6.74
N PHE A 11 -5.32 44.84 5.56
CA PHE A 11 -5.98 43.63 5.05
C PHE A 11 -4.97 42.54 4.67
N VAL A 12 -3.85 42.90 4.05
CA VAL A 12 -2.80 41.94 3.63
C VAL A 12 -2.09 41.30 4.83
N ILE A 13 -1.80 42.09 5.88
CA ILE A 13 -1.15 41.59 7.10
C ILE A 13 -2.08 40.64 7.87
N GLY A 14 -3.38 40.91 7.91
CA GLY A 14 -4.38 40.05 8.56
C GLY A 14 -4.50 38.67 7.90
N THR A 15 -4.48 38.59 6.57
CA THR A 15 -4.54 37.31 5.85
C THR A 15 -3.24 36.51 5.93
N GLY A 16 -2.07 37.17 6.07
CA GLY A 16 -0.79 36.49 6.24
C GLY A 16 -0.67 35.75 7.58
N LEU A 17 -1.18 36.35 8.66
CA LEU A 17 -1.13 35.75 10.01
C LEU A 17 -2.09 34.57 10.17
N TYR A 18 -3.21 34.55 9.45
CA TYR A 18 -4.15 33.43 9.49
C TYR A 18 -3.53 32.13 8.92
N TYR A 19 -2.75 32.23 7.85
CA TYR A 19 -2.11 31.06 7.23
C TYR A 19 -0.98 30.46 8.07
N VAL A 20 -0.29 31.26 8.90
CA VAL A 20 0.80 30.77 9.76
C VAL A 20 0.27 29.97 10.96
N PHE A 21 -0.95 30.25 11.43
CA PHE A 21 -1.52 29.60 12.61
C PHE A 21 -2.40 28.39 12.31
N THR A 22 -2.77 28.13 11.06
CA THR A 22 -3.62 26.99 10.69
C THR A 22 -2.90 25.88 9.95
N THR A 23 -1.59 26.00 9.68
CA THR A 23 -0.77 24.89 9.19
C THR A 23 -0.20 24.12 10.37
N PRO A 24 -0.58 22.84 10.60
CA PRO A 24 0.17 22.00 11.52
C PRO A 24 1.62 21.88 11.00
N LEU A 25 2.54 22.34 11.85
CA LEU A 25 3.98 22.30 11.62
C LEU A 25 4.44 20.84 11.58
N SER A 26 5.13 20.47 10.50
CA SER A 26 5.71 19.15 10.29
C SER A 26 6.61 18.73 11.45
N ILE A 27 6.38 17.53 11.99
CA ILE A 27 7.35 16.85 12.83
C ILE A 27 8.47 16.35 11.92
N VAL A 28 9.62 17.01 12.02
CA VAL A 28 10.91 16.48 11.58
C VAL A 28 11.36 15.47 12.63
N GLY A 29 11.31 14.21 12.26
CA GLY A 29 12.06 13.12 12.86
C GLY A 29 12.69 12.33 11.72
N THR A 30 13.83 12.83 11.23
CA THR A 30 14.69 12.11 10.29
C THR A 30 15.43 11.02 11.04
N GLU A 31 14.87 9.82 11.03
CA GLU A 31 15.66 8.61 10.86
C GLU A 31 15.07 7.90 9.64
N VAL A 32 15.82 7.95 8.54
CA VAL A 32 15.58 7.11 7.37
C VAL A 32 15.92 5.70 7.83
N PRO A 33 14.97 4.75 7.96
CA PRO A 33 15.37 3.37 8.05
C PRO A 33 16.00 3.03 6.69
N GLU A 34 17.26 2.62 6.78
CA GLU A 34 18.02 1.95 5.75
C GLU A 34 17.09 1.01 4.99
N ILE A 35 16.87 1.32 3.70
CA ILE A 35 16.19 0.42 2.78
C ILE A 35 17.06 -0.82 2.75
N ALA A 36 16.65 -1.84 3.51
CA ALA A 36 17.20 -3.16 3.34
C ALA A 36 16.96 -3.52 1.88
N VAL A 37 18.05 -3.66 1.13
CA VAL A 37 18.05 -4.18 -0.23
C VAL A 37 17.58 -5.64 -0.11
N LEU A 38 16.26 -5.83 -0.13
CA LEU A 38 15.64 -7.15 -0.19
C LEU A 38 15.86 -7.71 -1.59
N GLY A 39 16.35 -8.95 -1.64
CA GLY A 39 16.85 -9.60 -2.83
C GLY A 39 15.88 -9.59 -4.01
N GLU A 40 16.48 -9.70 -5.21
CA GLU A 40 15.79 -9.68 -6.48
C GLU A 40 14.50 -10.51 -6.47
N PRO A 41 13.35 -9.92 -6.84
CA PRO A 41 12.15 -10.70 -7.10
C PRO A 41 12.43 -11.63 -8.27
N ARG A 42 12.51 -12.92 -7.94
CA ARG A 42 12.57 -13.97 -8.96
C ARG A 42 11.33 -13.82 -9.83
N ASN A 43 11.59 -13.57 -11.12
CA ASN A 43 10.61 -13.53 -12.18
C ASN A 43 9.73 -14.79 -12.11
N ALA A 44 8.55 -14.70 -11.48
CA ALA A 44 7.61 -15.80 -11.31
C ALA A 44 6.81 -16.10 -12.60
N SER A 45 7.26 -15.59 -13.76
CA SER A 45 6.57 -15.72 -15.04
C SER A 45 7.00 -16.96 -15.83
N LYS A 46 7.14 -18.13 -15.20
CA LYS A 46 7.31 -19.39 -15.95
C LYS A 46 6.59 -20.56 -15.30
N GLY A 47 5.38 -20.80 -15.80
CA GLY A 47 4.65 -22.06 -15.67
C GLY A 47 3.81 -22.13 -14.40
N ILE A 48 2.63 -21.53 -14.42
CA ILE A 48 1.61 -21.73 -13.39
C ILE A 48 0.37 -22.20 -14.12
N GLU A 49 0.11 -23.51 -14.02
CA GLU A 49 -1.21 -24.09 -14.31
C GLU A 49 -2.22 -23.46 -13.34
N ASP A 50 -3.48 -23.36 -13.74
CA ASP A 50 -4.61 -22.73 -13.05
C ASP A 50 -4.86 -23.40 -11.68
N GLU A 51 -4.00 -23.13 -10.68
CA GLU A 51 -4.01 -23.77 -9.37
C GLU A 51 -5.02 -23.07 -8.46
N THR A 52 -6.19 -23.70 -8.30
CA THR A 52 -7.13 -23.32 -7.24
C THR A 52 -6.53 -23.72 -5.89
N PRO A 53 -6.52 -22.83 -4.88
CA PRO A 53 -5.93 -23.12 -3.57
C PRO A 53 -6.62 -24.30 -2.87
N ALA A 54 -5.83 -25.14 -2.19
CA ALA A 54 -6.33 -26.28 -1.42
C ALA A 54 -6.52 -25.91 0.06
N LEU A 55 -7.52 -26.53 0.70
CA LEU A 55 -7.72 -26.43 2.14
C LEU A 55 -6.69 -27.29 2.88
N VAL A 56 -5.98 -26.70 3.84
CA VAL A 56 -4.94 -27.32 4.69
C VAL A 56 -5.14 -26.79 6.11
N ASP A 57 -4.97 -27.61 7.14
CA ASP A 57 -5.03 -27.11 8.53
C ASP A 57 -3.82 -26.19 8.82
N GLY A 58 -4.02 -24.89 8.67
CA GLY A 58 -2.99 -23.87 8.87
C GLY A 58 -3.41 -22.88 9.95
N ASP A 59 -2.71 -22.90 11.08
CA ASP A 59 -2.83 -21.89 12.13
C ASP A 59 -2.08 -20.63 11.68
N LEU A 60 -2.82 -19.57 11.38
CA LEU A 60 -2.23 -18.26 11.21
C LEU A 60 -1.78 -17.82 12.61
N SER A 61 -0.46 -17.72 12.85
CA SER A 61 0.06 -17.05 14.04
C SER A 61 -0.26 -15.55 13.92
N ARG A 62 -1.46 -15.19 14.37
CA ARG A 62 -2.13 -13.89 14.17
C ARG A 62 -1.60 -12.75 15.03
N ASP A 63 -0.60 -13.03 15.88
CA ASP A 63 -0.15 -12.11 16.94
C ASP A 63 1.26 -11.52 16.71
N ARG A 64 1.80 -11.56 15.48
CA ARG A 64 3.13 -10.98 15.21
C ARG A 64 3.13 -9.99 14.04
N PRO A 65 3.84 -8.85 14.17
CA PRO A 65 4.13 -8.00 13.03
C PRO A 65 4.84 -8.83 11.95
N SER A 66 4.25 -8.90 10.76
CA SER A 66 4.76 -9.64 9.62
C SER A 66 4.77 -8.74 8.39
N SER A 67 5.77 -8.94 7.52
CA SER A 67 5.79 -8.43 6.16
C SER A 67 5.25 -9.50 5.21
N MET A 68 4.53 -9.06 4.20
CA MET A 68 3.99 -9.92 3.15
C MET A 68 3.98 -9.20 1.80
N TRP A 69 4.15 -9.98 0.75
CA TRP A 69 4.00 -9.57 -0.64
C TRP A 69 2.73 -10.22 -1.18
N LEU A 70 1.82 -9.42 -1.73
CA LEU A 70 0.58 -9.91 -2.35
C LEU A 70 0.78 -9.92 -3.88
N ILE A 71 0.85 -11.11 -4.46
CA ILE A 71 1.10 -11.32 -5.89
C ILE A 71 0.00 -12.22 -6.45
N PRO A 72 -0.91 -11.71 -7.31
CA PRO A 72 -1.77 -12.54 -8.13
C PRO A 72 -1.04 -12.98 -9.40
N ASP A 73 -1.61 -13.93 -10.15
CA ASP A 73 -1.01 -14.37 -11.43
C ASP A 73 -0.97 -13.23 -12.48
N GLU A 74 -2.00 -12.36 -12.48
CA GLU A 74 -2.03 -11.16 -13.32
C GLU A 74 -2.81 -10.02 -12.65
N PHE A 75 -2.23 -8.81 -12.62
CA PHE A 75 -2.93 -7.59 -12.25
C PHE A 75 -3.84 -7.09 -13.38
N LYS A 76 -4.92 -7.83 -13.67
CA LYS A 76 -5.84 -7.61 -14.79
C LYS A 76 -6.29 -6.14 -14.90
N GLY A 77 -5.92 -5.49 -16.02
CA GLY A 77 -6.24 -4.08 -16.28
C GLY A 77 -5.40 -3.06 -15.47
N MET A 78 -4.32 -3.51 -14.84
CA MET A 78 -3.31 -2.71 -14.12
C MET A 78 -1.91 -3.26 -14.44
N PRO A 79 -1.50 -3.32 -15.73
CA PRO A 79 -0.22 -3.95 -16.13
C PRO A 79 1.01 -3.24 -15.56
N GLU A 80 0.84 -2.00 -15.09
CA GLU A 80 1.89 -1.27 -14.38
C GLU A 80 2.10 -1.74 -12.94
N VAL A 81 1.16 -2.47 -12.34
CA VAL A 81 1.32 -2.94 -10.96
C VAL A 81 2.16 -4.20 -10.98
N TRP A 82 3.22 -4.19 -10.19
CA TRP A 82 4.14 -5.30 -10.10
C TRP A 82 3.88 -6.16 -8.88
N THR A 83 3.74 -5.52 -7.71
CA THR A 83 3.47 -6.21 -6.45
C THR A 83 2.87 -5.23 -5.43
N VAL A 84 2.26 -5.79 -4.39
CA VAL A 84 1.79 -5.03 -3.23
C VAL A 84 2.55 -5.51 -2.01
N SER A 85 3.30 -4.62 -1.38
CA SER A 85 3.97 -4.87 -0.10
C SER A 85 3.07 -4.45 1.04
N VAL A 86 2.95 -5.28 2.07
CA VAL A 86 2.20 -4.95 3.29
C VAL A 86 3.05 -5.33 4.49
N SER A 87 3.22 -4.41 5.44
CA SER A 87 3.93 -4.67 6.68
C SER A 87 3.13 -4.21 7.89
N GLY A 88 3.06 -5.07 8.90
CA GLY A 88 2.57 -4.71 10.23
C GLY A 88 3.76 -4.38 11.13
N HIS A 89 3.68 -3.29 11.89
CA HIS A 89 4.64 -2.98 12.95
C HIS A 89 3.88 -2.74 14.25
N GLU A 90 4.32 -3.36 15.34
CA GLU A 90 3.73 -3.10 16.65
C GLU A 90 4.21 -1.77 17.21
N HIS A 91 3.27 -0.92 17.62
CA HIS A 91 3.53 0.35 18.28
C HIS A 91 2.50 0.53 19.40
N GLU A 92 2.96 0.68 20.64
CA GLU A 92 2.11 0.86 21.83
C GLU A 92 1.04 -0.25 22.00
N GLY A 93 1.41 -1.51 21.73
CA GLY A 93 0.50 -2.66 21.85
C GLY A 93 -0.57 -2.74 20.76
N LYS A 94 -0.42 -1.97 19.67
CA LYS A 94 -1.29 -2.02 18.49
C LYS A 94 -0.45 -2.25 17.23
N VAL A 95 -0.91 -3.13 16.35
CA VAL A 95 -0.29 -3.32 15.03
C VAL A 95 -0.71 -2.18 14.11
N GLN A 96 0.26 -1.38 13.68
CA GLN A 96 0.10 -0.38 12.63
C GLN A 96 0.48 -1.00 11.29
N TRP A 97 -0.49 -1.08 10.39
CA TRP A 97 -0.29 -1.64 9.06
C TRP A 97 0.06 -0.54 8.05
N LYS A 98 1.09 -0.81 7.25
CA LYS A 98 1.48 -0.02 6.09
C LYS A 98 1.37 -0.89 4.84
N ALA A 99 0.92 -0.29 3.74
CA ALA A 99 0.89 -0.95 2.44
C ALA A 99 1.49 -0.04 1.37
N VAL A 100 2.14 -0.63 0.39
CA VAL A 100 2.74 0.07 -0.75
C VAL A 100 2.44 -0.73 -2.01
N VAL A 101 1.90 -0.06 -3.03
CA VAL A 101 1.80 -0.64 -4.38
C VAL A 101 3.05 -0.24 -5.16
N LEU A 102 3.83 -1.23 -5.56
CA LEU A 102 5.02 -1.05 -6.40
C LEU A 102 4.63 -1.22 -7.87
N THR A 103 5.18 -0.36 -8.71
CA THR A 103 4.90 -0.37 -10.15
C THR A 103 6.11 -0.81 -10.97
N SER A 104 5.88 -1.13 -12.24
CA SER A 104 6.92 -1.47 -13.22
C SER A 104 6.92 -0.50 -14.39
N HIS A 105 8.08 -0.37 -15.02
CA HIS A 105 8.24 0.30 -16.30
C HIS A 105 7.70 -0.57 -17.45
N PRO A 106 7.45 0.00 -18.65
CA PRO A 106 6.99 -0.78 -19.81
C PRO A 106 7.93 -1.91 -20.25
N ASN A 107 9.20 -1.87 -19.85
CA ASN A 107 10.18 -2.94 -20.08
C ASN A 107 10.12 -4.07 -19.03
N GLY A 108 9.23 -3.97 -18.04
CA GLY A 108 9.03 -4.96 -16.98
C GLY A 108 9.94 -4.79 -15.76
N GLU A 109 10.84 -3.80 -15.74
CA GLU A 109 11.69 -3.52 -14.58
C GLU A 109 10.92 -2.80 -13.49
N ALA A 110 11.34 -2.98 -12.24
CA ALA A 110 10.83 -2.25 -11.08
C ALA A 110 10.91 -0.74 -11.33
N ASN A 111 9.84 -0.01 -11.03
CA ASN A 111 9.86 1.45 -11.02
C ASN A 111 10.04 1.94 -9.58
N GLU A 112 11.30 1.98 -9.14
CA GLU A 112 11.71 2.40 -7.79
C GLU A 112 11.36 3.85 -7.46
N THR A 113 10.91 4.63 -8.44
CA THR A 113 10.52 6.03 -8.25
C THR A 113 9.01 6.23 -8.07
N ASP A 114 8.20 5.22 -8.36
CA ASP A 114 6.74 5.25 -8.26
C ASP A 114 6.21 4.24 -7.24
N ASP A 115 6.32 4.64 -5.98
CA ASP A 115 5.74 3.94 -4.85
C ASP A 115 4.43 4.60 -4.43
N PHE A 116 3.33 3.84 -4.44
CA PHE A 116 2.04 4.33 -3.98
C PHE A 116 1.80 3.88 -2.55
N SER A 117 2.31 4.65 -1.59
CA SER A 117 2.10 4.37 -0.17
C SER A 117 0.64 4.57 0.25
N ALA A 118 0.16 3.70 1.14
CA ALA A 118 -1.13 3.81 1.79
C ALA A 118 -1.26 5.15 2.55
N GLU A 119 -2.38 5.84 2.33
CA GLU A 119 -2.84 6.94 3.20
C GLU A 119 -3.71 6.42 4.35
N SER A 120 -4.34 5.27 4.14
CA SER A 120 -5.11 4.56 5.15
C SER A 120 -4.93 3.07 4.97
N THR A 121 -4.78 2.38 6.10
CA THR A 121 -4.76 0.93 6.19
C THR A 121 -5.62 0.53 7.37
N SER A 122 -6.45 -0.49 7.19
CA SER A 122 -7.21 -1.12 8.24
C SER A 122 -7.01 -2.63 8.14
N SER A 123 -6.79 -3.25 9.28
CA SER A 123 -6.74 -4.70 9.41
C SER A 123 -7.54 -5.10 10.63
N ASN A 124 -8.32 -6.16 10.50
CA ASN A 124 -8.95 -6.88 11.60
C ASN A 124 -8.68 -8.38 11.40
N ASP A 125 -9.24 -9.22 12.28
CA ASP A 125 -8.88 -10.65 12.44
C ASP A 125 -8.71 -11.43 11.13
N ASP A 126 -9.47 -11.09 10.09
CA ASP A 126 -9.40 -11.77 8.80
C ASP A 126 -9.42 -10.84 7.58
N ARG A 127 -9.54 -9.51 7.73
CA ARG A 127 -9.61 -8.59 6.59
C ARG A 127 -8.47 -7.60 6.58
N LEU A 128 -8.00 -7.32 5.38
CA LEU A 128 -7.07 -6.22 5.09
C LEU A 128 -7.71 -5.29 4.06
N SER A 129 -7.65 -3.99 4.35
CA SER A 129 -8.13 -2.94 3.45
C SER A 129 -7.14 -1.78 3.46
N PHE A 130 -6.79 -1.25 2.28
CA PHE A 130 -6.01 -0.02 2.19
C PHE A 130 -6.43 0.86 1.03
N THR A 131 -6.11 2.13 1.15
CA THR A 131 -6.18 3.13 0.08
C THR A 131 -4.85 3.85 -0.01
N THR A 132 -4.29 3.99 -1.22
CA THR A 132 -3.06 4.74 -1.45
C THR A 132 -3.31 6.24 -1.46
N LYS A 133 -2.26 7.03 -1.23
CA LYS A 133 -2.27 8.45 -1.60
C LYS A 133 -2.55 8.59 -3.09
N THR A 134 -3.20 9.70 -3.47
CA THR A 134 -3.35 10.03 -4.89
C THR A 134 -2.05 10.63 -5.41
N GLN A 135 -1.38 9.92 -6.32
CA GLN A 135 -0.15 10.37 -6.98
C GLN A 135 -0.36 10.39 -8.48
N ARG A 136 0.01 11.50 -9.13
CA ARG A 136 -0.19 11.71 -10.58
C ARG A 136 -1.63 11.40 -11.04
N ARG A 137 -2.62 11.76 -10.20
CA ARG A 137 -4.06 11.50 -10.38
C ARG A 137 -4.45 10.01 -10.35
N ILE A 138 -3.55 9.11 -9.98
CA ILE A 138 -3.79 7.68 -9.81
C ILE A 138 -3.91 7.37 -8.31
N ARG A 139 -4.86 6.49 -7.97
CA ARG A 139 -5.05 5.97 -6.62
C ARG A 139 -5.45 4.52 -6.69
N TYR A 140 -4.87 3.68 -5.82
CA TYR A 140 -5.24 2.28 -5.68
C TYR A 140 -6.01 2.04 -4.39
N GLN A 141 -6.88 1.04 -4.42
CA GLN A 141 -7.54 0.50 -3.24
C GLN A 141 -7.48 -1.02 -3.30
N LEU A 142 -7.24 -1.64 -2.16
CA LEU A 142 -7.37 -3.08 -1.99
C LEU A 142 -8.31 -3.33 -0.82
N ASP A 143 -9.21 -4.30 -0.97
CA ASP A 143 -10.04 -4.82 0.11
C ASP A 143 -10.13 -6.34 -0.05
N GLY A 144 -9.88 -7.08 1.02
CA GLY A 144 -9.92 -8.53 0.95
C GLY A 144 -9.87 -9.21 2.30
N GLN A 145 -9.86 -10.53 2.23
CA GLN A 145 -9.92 -11.42 3.37
C GLN A 145 -8.86 -12.50 3.25
N PHE A 146 -8.09 -12.71 4.33
CA PHE A 146 -7.22 -13.88 4.47
C PHE A 146 -8.08 -15.14 4.46
N GLN A 147 -7.57 -16.23 3.89
CA GLN A 147 -8.26 -17.52 3.87
C GLN A 147 -7.49 -18.48 4.80
N PRO A 148 -7.85 -18.55 6.10
CA PRO A 148 -7.20 -19.45 7.05
C PRO A 148 -7.29 -20.88 6.55
N GLY A 149 -6.17 -21.60 6.68
CA GLY A 149 -6.08 -22.96 6.20
C GLY A 149 -6.29 -23.12 4.70
N SER A 150 -5.95 -22.11 3.90
CA SER A 150 -5.84 -22.25 2.45
C SER A 150 -4.43 -21.89 2.02
N GLN A 151 -3.81 -22.78 1.24
CA GLN A 151 -2.48 -22.56 0.68
C GLN A 151 -2.39 -23.04 -0.76
N PHE A 152 -1.43 -22.50 -1.50
CA PHE A 152 -1.00 -23.01 -2.78
C PHE A 152 -0.07 -24.22 -2.60
N SER A 153 0.21 -24.94 -3.69
CA SER A 153 1.00 -26.17 -3.69
C SER A 153 2.42 -25.99 -3.14
N ASP A 154 2.95 -24.76 -3.23
CA ASP A 154 4.27 -24.35 -2.76
C ASP A 154 4.30 -23.84 -1.30
N GLY A 155 3.17 -23.92 -0.60
CA GLY A 155 3.02 -23.49 0.79
C GLY A 155 2.76 -21.99 0.96
N GLU A 156 2.54 -21.24 -0.12
CA GLU A 156 2.12 -19.85 -0.02
C GLU A 156 0.68 -19.74 0.49
N LYS A 157 0.44 -18.80 1.41
CA LYS A 157 -0.88 -18.56 2.00
C LYS A 157 -1.75 -17.75 1.04
N VAL A 158 -3.06 -17.82 1.27
CA VAL A 158 -4.06 -17.27 0.35
C VAL A 158 -4.75 -16.04 0.95
N PHE A 159 -4.72 -14.94 0.20
CA PHE A 159 -5.52 -13.75 0.45
C PHE A 159 -6.48 -13.53 -0.71
N LYS A 160 -7.80 -13.52 -0.47
CA LYS A 160 -8.79 -13.22 -1.52
C LYS A 160 -9.13 -11.74 -1.47
N GLY A 161 -8.73 -11.00 -2.51
CA GLY A 161 -8.84 -9.55 -2.52
C GLY A 161 -9.47 -8.99 -3.79
N THR A 162 -9.97 -7.77 -3.69
CA THR A 162 -10.38 -6.95 -4.83
C THR A 162 -9.52 -5.70 -4.88
N MET A 163 -8.74 -5.56 -5.96
CA MET A 163 -7.97 -4.36 -6.21
C MET A 163 -8.71 -3.44 -7.18
N LYS A 164 -8.67 -2.13 -6.92
CA LYS A 164 -9.31 -1.08 -7.73
C LYS A 164 -8.31 0.03 -8.05
N LYS A 165 -8.31 0.48 -9.30
CA LYS A 165 -7.52 1.63 -9.77
C LYS A 165 -8.46 2.77 -10.13
N PHE A 166 -8.17 3.94 -9.57
CA PHE A 166 -8.86 5.18 -9.88
C PHE A 166 -7.91 6.12 -10.63
N VAL A 167 -8.40 6.75 -11.69
CA VAL A 167 -7.67 7.79 -12.43
C VAL A 167 -8.54 9.03 -12.53
N ASN A 168 -8.03 10.17 -12.07
CA ASN A 168 -8.81 11.41 -11.90
C ASN A 168 -10.09 11.18 -11.06
N GLY A 169 -9.98 10.37 -10.00
CA GLY A 169 -11.10 10.02 -9.12
C GLY A 169 -12.14 9.06 -9.72
N LYS A 170 -12.00 8.64 -10.98
CA LYS A 170 -12.91 7.69 -11.64
C LYS A 170 -12.33 6.28 -11.62
N LEU A 171 -13.14 5.28 -11.28
CA LEU A 171 -12.75 3.88 -11.39
C LEU A 171 -12.40 3.56 -12.85
N LYS A 172 -11.21 2.98 -13.07
CA LYS A 172 -10.72 2.60 -14.40
C LYS A 172 -10.59 1.11 -14.57
N SER A 173 -10.12 0.41 -13.56
CA SER A 173 -10.04 -1.03 -13.55
C SER A 173 -10.30 -1.55 -12.14
N GLN A 174 -10.81 -2.77 -12.09
CA GLN A 174 -10.94 -3.54 -10.87
C GLN A 174 -10.78 -5.01 -11.23
N PHE A 175 -10.19 -5.78 -10.33
CA PHE A 175 -10.20 -7.22 -10.44
C PHE A 175 -10.26 -7.84 -9.04
N THR A 176 -10.88 -9.00 -8.95
CA THR A 176 -10.93 -9.81 -7.74
C THR A 176 -10.16 -11.08 -8.03
N ASP A 177 -9.17 -11.39 -7.21
CA ASP A 177 -8.33 -12.58 -7.38
C ASP A 177 -7.83 -13.13 -6.04
N TYR A 178 -7.18 -14.28 -6.13
CA TYR A 178 -6.38 -14.84 -5.07
C TYR A 178 -4.96 -14.28 -5.17
N PHE A 179 -4.53 -13.61 -4.12
CA PHE A 179 -3.17 -13.16 -3.95
C PHE A 179 -2.44 -14.23 -3.15
N ARG A 180 -1.32 -14.68 -3.69
CA ARG A 180 -0.34 -15.47 -2.97
C ARG A 180 0.41 -14.56 -2.02
N TYR A 181 0.67 -15.02 -0.81
CA TYR A 181 1.55 -14.32 0.12
C TYR A 181 2.37 -15.24 1.00
N LYS A 182 3.57 -14.79 1.34
CA LYS A 182 4.43 -15.38 2.36
C LYS A 182 4.53 -14.41 3.52
N GLU A 183 4.32 -14.91 4.74
CA GLU A 183 4.71 -14.18 5.95
C GLU A 183 6.21 -14.35 6.11
N GLU A 184 6.97 -13.28 5.91
CA GLU A 184 8.35 -13.30 6.36
C GLU A 184 8.34 -13.18 7.89
N HIS A 185 8.65 -14.27 8.57
CA HIS A 185 9.08 -14.19 9.96
C HIS A 185 10.43 -13.48 9.97
N CYS A 186 10.52 -12.34 10.66
CA CYS A 186 11.68 -11.46 10.67
C CYS A 186 13.01 -12.22 10.72
N TRP A 187 13.97 -11.73 9.93
CA TRP A 187 15.35 -12.16 9.92
C TRP A 187 15.97 -12.00 11.31
N HIS A 188 16.62 -13.05 11.80
CA HIS A 188 17.42 -13.03 13.03
C HIS A 188 18.72 -12.26 12.86
#